data_AF-A0A956H2J1-F1
#
_entry.id   AF-A0A956H2J1-F1
#
_cell.length_a   1.000
_cell.length_b   1.000
_cell.length_c   1.000
_cell.angle_alpha   90.00
_cell.angle_beta   90.00
_cell.angle_gamma   90.00
#
_symmetry.space_group_name_H-M   'P 1'
#
loop_
_entity.id
_entity.type
_entity.pdbx_description
1 polymer ?
#
loop_
_entity_poly.entity_id
_entity_poly.type
_entity_poly.pdbx_seq_one_letter_code
_entity_poly.pdbx_strand_id
1 'polypeptide(L)' 'MTLEFCKSLRWKSISRDLDDPNAIALAFVENRVPYTCLRTCQHHGPDDALVAPELCHSERSCFVPSPLTLRLRARAQAEQ' A
#
# COMPACT_ATOMS: atom_id res chain seq x y z
N MET A 1 0.88 8.69 11.23
CA MET A 1 1.23 7.36 10.70
C MET A 1 1.52 7.52 9.22
N THR A 2 2.74 7.24 8.78
CA THR A 2 3.12 7.37 7.36
C THR A 2 2.61 6.15 6.62
N LEU A 3 1.73 6.34 5.64
CA LEU A 3 1.18 5.24 4.84
C LEU A 3 2.27 4.63 3.95
N GLU A 4 2.49 3.33 4.12
CA GLU A 4 3.44 2.55 3.33
C GLU A 4 2.68 1.60 2.40
N PHE A 5 3.11 1.51 1.14
CA PHE A 5 2.47 0.69 0.12
C PHE A 5 3.49 -0.28 -0.43
N CYS A 6 3.17 -1.56 -0.37
CA CYS A 6 3.99 -2.57 -1.02
C CYS A 6 3.75 -2.55 -2.53
N LYS A 7 4.82 -2.60 -3.33
CA LYS A 7 4.78 -2.74 -4.79
C LYS A 7 4.02 -3.99 -5.24
N SER A 8 4.05 -5.05 -4.42
CA SER A 8 3.32 -6.30 -4.67
C SER A 8 1.84 -6.20 -4.34
N LEU A 9 1.37 -5.14 -3.67
CA LEU A 9 -0.04 -4.92 -3.40
C LEU A 9 -0.71 -4.29 -4.63
N ARG A 10 -1.73 -4.95 -5.20
CA ARG A 10 -2.56 -4.39 -6.27
C ARG A 10 -3.98 -4.16 -5.79
N TRP A 11 -4.51 -2.99 -6.13
CA TRP A 11 -5.91 -2.63 -5.92
C TRP A 11 -6.68 -2.92 -7.20
N LYS A 12 -7.73 -3.73 -7.11
CA LYS A 12 -8.51 -4.16 -8.29
C LYS A 12 -9.47 -3.08 -8.80
N SER A 13 -9.89 -2.15 -7.94
CA SER A 13 -10.94 -1.17 -8.27
C SER A 13 -10.47 0.27 -8.43
N ILE A 14 -9.20 0.59 -8.21
CA ILE A 14 -8.70 1.94 -8.45
C ILE A 14 -7.79 1.94 -9.68
N SER A 15 -8.38 2.23 -10.84
CA SER A 15 -7.69 2.21 -12.13
C SER A 15 -7.33 3.60 -12.69
N ARG A 16 -7.55 4.71 -11.99
CA ARG A 16 -7.19 6.02 -12.58
C ARG A 16 -6.96 7.22 -11.66
N ASP A 17 -7.47 7.22 -10.43
CA ASP A 17 -7.56 8.45 -9.62
C ASP A 17 -6.49 8.59 -8.52
N LEU A 18 -5.39 7.83 -8.60
CA LEU A 18 -4.36 7.75 -7.54
C LEU A 18 -3.22 8.76 -7.71
N ASP A 19 -3.52 9.94 -8.26
CA ASP A 19 -2.54 11.02 -8.26
C ASP A 19 -2.53 11.74 -6.91
N ASP A 20 -3.69 11.79 -6.24
CA ASP A 20 -3.83 12.45 -4.94
C ASP A 20 -3.59 11.49 -3.76
N PRO A 21 -2.52 11.66 -2.97
CA PRO A 21 -2.18 10.78 -1.86
C PRO A 21 -3.22 10.75 -0.73
N ASN A 22 -4.02 11.81 -0.58
CA ASN A 22 -5.04 11.93 0.44
C ASN A 22 -6.30 11.13 0.06
N ALA A 23 -6.67 11.14 -1.22
CA ALA A 23 -7.71 10.28 -1.76
C ALA A 23 -7.36 8.80 -1.59
N ILE A 24 -6.07 8.44 -1.77
CA ILE A 24 -5.59 7.08 -1.49
C ILE A 24 -5.78 6.75 -0.01
N ALA A 25 -5.31 7.61 0.90
CA ALA A 25 -5.44 7.45 2.34
C ALA A 25 -6.90 7.23 2.78
N LEU A 26 -7.82 8.06 2.28
CA LEU A 26 -9.23 8.00 2.62
C LEU A 26 -9.89 6.71 2.13
N ALA A 27 -9.59 6.29 0.89
CA ALA A 27 -10.11 5.03 0.35
C ALA A 27 -9.68 3.80 1.16
N PHE A 28 -8.53 3.85 1.86
CA PHE A 28 -8.12 2.78 2.78
C PHE A 28 -8.84 2.82 4.11
N VAL A 29 -9.01 4.00 4.71
CA VAL A 29 -9.73 4.13 5.99
C VAL A 29 -11.14 3.58 5.85
N GLU A 30 -11.76 3.77 4.69
CA GLU A 30 -13.10 3.25 4.42
C GLU A 30 -13.13 1.78 3.97
N ASN A 31 -11.97 1.11 3.83
CA ASN A 31 -11.80 -0.28 3.38
C ASN A 31 -12.66 -0.65 2.14
N ARG A 32 -12.92 0.30 1.25
CA ARG A 32 -13.87 0.12 0.14
C ARG A 32 -13.30 -0.63 -1.06
N VAL A 33 -12.04 -1.06 -1.01
CA VAL A 33 -11.34 -1.57 -2.19
C VAL A 33 -10.76 -2.96 -1.99
N PRO A 34 -11.09 -3.94 -2.86
CA PRO A 34 -10.45 -5.24 -2.82
C PRO A 34 -8.98 -5.14 -3.25
N TYR A 35 -8.11 -5.71 -2.41
CA TYR A 35 -6.67 -5.80 -2.62
C TYR A 35 -6.23 -7.24 -2.87
N THR A 36 -5.14 -7.41 -3.61
CA THR A 36 -4.52 -8.73 -3.86
C THR A 36 -3.01 -8.59 -3.85
N CYS A 37 -2.32 -9.52 -3.18
CA CYS A 37 -0.87 -9.61 -3.28
C CYS A 37 -0.49 -10.27 -4.60
N LEU A 38 0.27 -9.59 -5.45
CA LEU A 38 0.81 -10.14 -6.69
C LEU A 38 1.87 -11.22 -6.47
N ARG A 39 2.43 -11.34 -5.26
CA ARG A 39 3.46 -12.34 -4.95
C ARG A 39 2.84 -13.72 -4.66
N THR A 40 1.73 -13.76 -3.95
CA THR A 40 1.00 -15.01 -3.61
C THR A 40 -0.27 -15.21 -4.43
N CYS A 41 -0.71 -14.17 -5.15
CA CYS A 41 -2.02 -14.10 -5.83
C CYS A 41 -3.22 -14.35 -4.90
N GLN A 42 -3.03 -14.16 -3.59
CA GLN A 42 -4.02 -14.42 -2.56
C GLN A 42 -4.25 -13.18 -1.67
N HIS A 43 -5.26 -13.27 -0.79
CA HIS A 43 -5.55 -12.26 0.23
C HIS A 43 -4.62 -12.36 1.46
N HIS A 44 -3.75 -13.38 1.49
CA HIS A 44 -2.70 -13.57 2.47
C HIS A 44 -1.33 -13.51 1.80
N GLY A 45 -0.33 -13.12 2.59
CA GLY A 45 1.05 -12.95 2.18
C GLY A 45 1.83 -14.27 2.29
N PRO A 46 3.11 -14.28 1.90
CA PRO A 46 3.96 -15.46 2.07
C PRO A 46 4.16 -15.84 3.55
N ASP A 47 3.89 -14.91 4.47
CA ASP A 47 3.92 -15.10 5.92
C ASP A 47 2.59 -15.64 6.49
N ASP A 48 1.66 -16.11 5.65
CA ASP A 48 0.27 -16.51 5.99
C ASP A 48 -0.60 -15.38 6.60
N ALA A 49 -0.01 -14.22 6.86
CA ALA A 49 -0.70 -13.05 7.38
C ALA A 49 -1.47 -12.30 6.27
N LEU A 50 -2.63 -11.74 6.65
CA LEU A 50 -3.47 -10.94 5.75
C LEU A 50 -2.66 -9.84 5.06
N VAL A 51 -2.94 -9.67 3.77
CA VAL A 51 -2.35 -8.62 2.95
C VAL A 51 -3.30 -7.43 3.02
N ALA A 52 -2.88 -6.36 3.67
CA ALA A 52 -3.61 -5.10 3.73
C ALA A 52 -2.59 -3.95 3.67
N PRO A 53 -2.96 -2.77 3.16
CA PRO A 53 -2.05 -1.62 3.12
C PRO A 53 -1.52 -1.23 4.51
N GLU A 54 -2.34 -1.35 5.55
CA GLU A 54 -1.91 -1.11 6.95
C GLU A 54 -0.98 -2.21 7.50
N LEU A 55 -1.00 -3.42 6.91
CA LEU A 55 -0.22 -4.59 7.36
C LEU A 55 1.01 -4.87 6.49
N CYS A 56 1.04 -4.34 5.27
CA CYS A 56 2.15 -4.46 4.34
C CYS A 56 3.07 -3.25 4.49
N HIS A 57 3.81 -3.21 5.59
CA HIS A 57 4.80 -2.18 5.93
C HIS A 57 6.22 -2.77 5.99
N SER A 58 7.20 -1.88 6.19
CA SER A 58 8.64 -2.19 6.19
C SER A 58 9.11 -3.22 7.23
N GLU A 59 8.27 -3.59 8.20
CA GLU A 59 8.60 -4.65 9.17
C GLU A 59 8.41 -6.06 8.58
N ARG A 60 7.70 -6.20 7.45
CA ARG A 60 7.62 -7.47 6.73
C ARG A 60 8.85 -7.71 5.87
N SER A 61 9.41 -8.90 5.96
CA SER A 61 10.54 -9.36 5.13
C SER A 61 10.24 -9.34 3.63
N CYS A 62 8.97 -9.50 3.24
CA CYS A 62 8.54 -9.45 1.84
C CYS A 62 8.17 -8.04 1.35
N PHE A 63 8.27 -7.01 2.20
CA PHE A 63 7.86 -5.66 1.84
C PHE A 63 8.81 -5.04 0.82
N VAL A 64 8.24 -4.51 -0.26
CA VAL A 64 8.98 -3.75 -1.28
C VAL A 64 8.26 -2.43 -1.44
N PRO A 65 8.90 -1.27 -1.18
CA PRO A 65 8.21 0.02 -1.29
C PRO A 65 7.75 0.27 -2.73
N SER A 66 6.48 0.64 -2.87
CA SER A 66 5.91 1.09 -4.14
C SER A 66 6.44 2.49 -4.48
N PRO A 67 6.53 2.88 -5.76
CA PRO A 67 6.89 4.24 -6.15
C PRO A 67 6.05 5.32 -5.45
N LEU A 68 4.78 5.05 -5.11
CA LEU A 68 3.95 5.97 -4.31
C LEU A 68 4.51 6.18 -2.90
N THR A 69 4.96 5.11 -2.23
CA THR A 69 5.59 5.19 -0.90
C THR A 69 6.90 5.94 -0.94
N LEU A 70 7.70 5.73 -1.99
CA LEU A 70 8.94 6.49 -2.17
C LEU A 70 8.65 7.98 -2.33
N ARG A 71 7.62 8.36 -3.10
CA ARG A 71 7.18 9.76 -3.22
C ARG A 71 6.66 10.34 -1.92
N LEU A 72 5.85 9.58 -1.17
CA LEU A 72 5.31 10.00 0.12
C LEU A 72 6.41 10.22 1.16
N ARG A 73 7.37 9.28 1.25
CA ARG A 73 8.55 9.43 2.11
C ARG A 73 9.37 10.65 1.72
N ALA A 74 9.62 10.85 0.42
CA ALA A 74 10.37 12.00 -0.08
C ALA A 74 9.69 13.35 0.27
N ARG A 75 8.35 13.44 0.16
CA ARG A 75 7.60 14.63 0.60
C ARG A 75 7.70 14.83 2.12
N ALA A 76 7.48 13.78 2.90
CA ALA A 76 7.57 13.85 4.35
C ALA A 76 8.97 14.27 4.86
N GLN A 77 10.04 13.94 4.12
CA GLN A 77 11.40 14.38 4.43
C GLN A 77 11.70 15.82 3.97
N ALA A 78 11.01 16.32 2.95
CA ALA A 78 11.17 17.70 2.47
C ALA A 78 10.42 18.73 3.32
N GLU A 79 9.46 18.27 4.13
CA GLU A 79 8.66 19.09 5.06
C GLU A 79 9.25 19.10 6.50
N GLN A 80 10.42 18.47 6.71
CA GLN A 80 11.19 18.47 7.96
C GLN A 80 12.40 19.41 7.87
#